data_AF-A0A7S4H4G2-F1
#
_entry.id   AF-A0A7S4H4G2-F1
#
_cell.length_a   1.000
_cell.length_b   1.000
_cell.length_c   1.000
_cell.angle_alpha   90.00
_cell.angle_beta   90.00
_cell.angle_gamma   90.00
#
_symmetry.space_group_name_H-M   'P 1'
#
loop_
_entity.id
_entity.type
_entity.pdbx_description
1 polymer ?
#
loop_
_entity_poly.entity_id
_entity_poly.type
_entity_poly.pdbx_seq_one_letter_code
_entity_poly.pdbx_strand_id
1 'polypeptide(L)'
;MEDAIIYLLNVIYQGYRQSFSIKGRDSRAFYITLVVFQHLWFVLYLAVKVVMNYPLSWIVVIIFVLPLLASNIRRLHDGGYSGTWCFCWFVMPHLALIGTMFLSSLNNNNPYTRYPQN
;
A
#
# COMPACT_ATOMS: atom_id res chain seq x y z
N MET A 1 -12.90 -0.74 -18.93
CA MET A 1 -12.12 0.43 -18.49
C MET A 1 -12.74 1.06 -17.25
N GLU A 2 -14.06 1.25 -17.25
CA GLU A 2 -14.85 1.74 -16.12
C GLU A 2 -14.70 0.89 -14.84
N ASP A 3 -14.79 -0.45 -14.96
CA ASP A 3 -14.64 -1.35 -13.80
C ASP A 3 -13.29 -1.24 -13.11
N ALA A 4 -12.22 -1.04 -13.88
CA ALA A 4 -10.86 -0.89 -13.35
C ALA A 4 -10.70 0.43 -12.58
N ILE A 5 -11.35 1.50 -13.06
CA ILE A 5 -11.35 2.80 -12.38
C ILE A 5 -12.14 2.70 -11.07
N ILE A 6 -13.32 2.07 -11.10
CA ILE A 6 -14.14 1.84 -9.90
C ILE A 6 -13.39 0.99 -8.88
N TYR A 7 -12.69 -0.06 -9.34
CA TYR A 7 -11.84 -0.88 -8.48
C TYR A 7 -10.73 -0.05 -7.84
N LEU A 8 -9.97 0.71 -8.63
CA LEU A 8 -8.89 1.57 -8.15
C LEU A 8 -9.39 2.56 -7.09
N LEU A 9 -10.49 3.27 -7.35
CA LEU A 9 -11.09 4.21 -6.42
C LEU A 9 -11.51 3.52 -5.11
N ASN A 10 -12.10 2.33 -5.20
CA ASN A 10 -12.46 1.54 -4.02
C ASN A 10 -11.23 1.11 -3.21
N VAL A 11 -10.15 0.71 -3.86
CA VAL A 11 -8.88 0.35 -3.19
C VAL A 11 -8.31 1.55 -2.45
N ILE A 12 -8.26 2.71 -3.11
CA ILE A 12 -7.77 3.97 -2.51
C ILE A 12 -8.65 4.36 -1.32
N TYR A 13 -9.97 4.42 -1.50
CA TYR A 13 -10.93 4.76 -0.45
C TYR A 13 -10.78 3.84 0.77
N GLN A 14 -10.70 2.52 0.56
CA GLN A 14 -10.54 1.56 1.65
C GLN A 14 -9.16 1.64 2.31
N GLY A 15 -8.10 1.93 1.55
CA GLY A 15 -6.75 2.15 2.07
C GLY A 15 -6.73 3.34 3.04
N TYR A 16 -7.31 4.46 2.63
CA TYR A 16 -7.43 5.66 3.46
C TYR A 16 -8.29 5.45 4.70
N ARG A 17 -9.47 4.84 4.54
CA ARG A 17 -10.37 4.52 5.65
C ARG A 17 -9.70 3.68 6.74
N GLN A 18 -8.73 2.84 6.36
CA GLN A 18 -8.04 1.92 7.26
C GLN A 18 -6.58 2.31 7.52
N SER A 19 -6.16 3.53 7.18
CA SER A 19 -4.78 3.98 7.39
C SER A 19 -4.37 3.97 8.87
N PHE A 20 -5.34 4.11 9.77
CA PHE A 20 -5.13 4.04 11.22
C PHE A 20 -5.52 2.68 11.83
N SER A 21 -5.96 1.72 11.00
CA SER A 21 -6.28 0.36 11.44
C SER A 21 -5.20 -0.61 11.00
N ILE A 22 -4.40 -1.05 11.96
CA ILE A 22 -3.32 -2.03 11.77
C ILE A 22 -3.87 -3.48 11.87
N LYS A 23 -5.08 -3.63 12.42
CA LYS A 23 -5.76 -4.93 12.55
C LYS A 23 -6.37 -5.33 11.20
N GLY A 24 -6.18 -6.59 10.83
CA GLY A 24 -6.73 -7.18 9.61
C GLY A 24 -5.67 -7.80 8.72
N ARG A 25 -6.10 -8.23 7.53
CA ARG A 25 -5.28 -8.85 6.50
C ARG A 25 -5.67 -8.28 5.15
N ASP A 26 -4.67 -7.96 4.33
CA ASP A 26 -4.89 -7.44 2.97
C ASP A 26 -4.49 -8.50 1.93
N SER A 27 -5.29 -8.60 0.86
CA SER A 27 -4.97 -9.47 -0.26
C SER A 27 -3.75 -8.95 -1.03
N ARG A 28 -3.10 -9.87 -1.76
CA ARG A 28 -1.93 -9.53 -2.58
C ARG A 28 -2.28 -8.48 -3.64
N ALA A 29 -3.40 -8.65 -4.35
CA ALA A 29 -3.84 -7.72 -5.39
C ALA A 29 -4.15 -6.32 -4.84
N PHE A 30 -4.81 -6.24 -3.68
CA PHE A 30 -5.10 -4.97 -3.01
C PHE A 30 -3.81 -4.23 -2.66
N TYR A 31 -2.87 -4.94 -2.03
CA TYR A 31 -1.58 -4.39 -1.64
C TYR A 31 -0.76 -3.92 -2.86
N ILE A 32 -0.65 -4.75 -3.90
CA ILE A 32 0.07 -4.39 -5.14
C ILE A 32 -0.55 -3.13 -5.78
N THR A 33 -1.87 -3.05 -5.83
CA THR A 33 -2.57 -1.88 -6.40
C THR A 33 -2.20 -0.60 -5.64
N LEU A 34 -2.17 -0.64 -4.30
CA LEU A 34 -1.71 0.51 -3.49
C LEU A 34 -0.24 0.85 -3.70
N VAL A 35 0.65 -0.14 -3.83
CA VAL A 35 2.07 0.10 -4.08
C VAL A 35 2.29 0.75 -5.45
N VAL A 36 1.64 0.24 -6.50
CA VAL A 36 1.73 0.80 -7.85
C VAL A 36 1.19 2.23 -7.87
N PHE A 37 0.02 2.46 -7.25
CA PHE A 37 -0.55 3.79 -7.12
C PHE A 37 0.40 4.76 -6.41
N GLN A 38 0.98 4.35 -5.27
CA GLN A 38 1.97 5.15 -4.55
C GLN A 38 3.21 5.44 -5.38
N HIS A 39 3.71 4.45 -6.14
CA HIS A 39 4.90 4.61 -6.96
C HIS A 39 4.66 5.62 -8.09
N LEU A 40 3.52 5.53 -8.79
CA LEU A 40 3.11 6.50 -9.80
C LEU A 40 2.97 7.91 -9.19
N TRP A 41 2.37 8.01 -8.01
CA TRP A 41 2.23 9.27 -7.29
C TRP A 41 3.58 9.88 -6.90
N PHE A 42 4.54 9.05 -6.46
CA PHE A 42 5.88 9.49 -6.13
C PHE A 42 6.65 10.01 -7.35
N VAL A 43 6.52 9.33 -8.50
CA VAL A 43 7.09 9.81 -9.78
C VAL A 43 6.49 11.16 -10.18
N LEU A 44 5.17 11.32 -10.05
CA LEU A 44 4.49 12.60 -10.30
C LEU A 44 5.00 13.71 -9.36
N TYR A 45 5.17 13.40 -8.06
CA TYR A 45 5.76 14.34 -7.10
C TYR A 45 7.17 14.79 -7.52
N LEU A 46 8.04 13.86 -7.94
CA LEU A 46 9.38 14.21 -8.42
C LEU A 46 9.32 15.14 -9.65
N ALA A 47 8.42 14.86 -10.59
CA ALA A 47 8.22 15.71 -11.76
C ALA A 47 7.77 17.13 -11.39
N VAL A 48 6.77 17.26 -10.49
CA VAL A 48 6.29 18.57 -10.01
C VAL A 48 7.38 19.31 -9.23
N LYS A 49 8.15 18.59 -8.39
CA LYS A 49 9.25 19.16 -7.61
C LYS A 49 10.33 19.77 -8.52
N VAL A 50 10.68 19.08 -9.60
CA VAL A 50 11.66 19.57 -10.58
C VAL A 50 11.19 20.85 -11.27
N VAL A 51 9.89 20.95 -11.60
CA VAL A 51 9.34 22.09 -12.34
C VAL A 51 9.08 23.31 -11.44
N MET A 52 8.47 23.09 -10.28
CA MET A 52 7.90 24.17 -9.46
C MET A 52 8.73 24.51 -8.22
N ASN A 53 9.61 23.61 -7.77
CA ASN A 53 10.47 23.77 -6.59
C ASN A 53 9.76 24.33 -5.32
N TYR A 54 8.52 23.92 -5.06
CA TYR A 54 7.80 24.36 -3.87
C TYR A 54 8.28 23.62 -2.60
N PRO A 55 8.58 24.36 -1.50
CA PRO A 55 9.17 23.79 -0.29
C PRO A 55 8.24 22.87 0.50
N LEU A 56 6.92 22.95 0.29
CA LEU A 56 5.90 22.15 0.99
C LEU A 56 5.36 20.97 0.16
N SER A 57 5.93 20.72 -1.02
CA SER A 57 5.49 19.64 -1.91
C SER A 57 5.58 18.23 -1.29
N TRP A 58 6.43 18.04 -0.27
CA TRP A 58 6.60 16.77 0.44
C TRP A 58 5.39 16.34 1.27
N ILE A 59 4.53 17.28 1.71
CA ILE A 59 3.32 16.97 2.50
C ILE A 59 2.38 16.06 1.70
N VAL A 60 2.30 16.33 0.39
CA VAL A 60 1.51 15.55 -0.56
C VAL A 60 2.00 14.11 -0.66
N VAL A 61 3.28 13.84 -0.40
CA VAL A 61 3.80 12.46 -0.39
C VAL A 61 3.41 11.75 0.91
N ILE A 62 3.51 12.43 2.05
CA ILE A 62 3.24 11.84 3.37
C ILE A 62 1.78 11.39 3.50
N ILE A 63 0.83 12.20 3.04
CA ILE A 63 -0.61 11.86 3.10
C ILE A 63 -0.89 10.53 2.38
N PHE A 64 -0.13 10.23 1.33
CA PHE A 64 -0.30 9.04 0.51
C PHE A 64 0.50 7.83 1.03
N VAL A 65 1.55 8.05 1.83
CA VAL A 65 2.33 6.98 2.47
C VAL A 65 1.55 6.24 3.56
N LEU A 66 0.69 6.94 4.31
CA LEU A 66 -0.07 6.36 5.43
C LEU A 66 -0.89 5.10 5.08
N PRO A 67 -1.76 5.11 4.04
CA PRO A 67 -2.52 3.92 3.67
C PRO A 67 -1.64 2.75 3.26
N LEU A 68 -0.50 3.04 2.64
CA LEU A 68 0.45 2.02 2.20
C LEU A 68 1.18 1.37 3.38
N LEU A 69 1.58 2.15 4.38
CA LEU A 69 2.20 1.64 5.60
C LEU A 69 1.25 0.70 6.36
N ALA A 70 -0.01 1.13 6.53
CA ALA A 70 -1.02 0.32 7.19
C ALA A 70 -1.32 -0.98 6.42
N SER A 71 -1.36 -0.91 5.09
CA SER A 71 -1.56 -2.08 4.23
C SER A 71 -0.36 -3.04 4.26
N ASN A 72 0.88 -2.52 4.31
CA ASN A 72 2.10 -3.33 4.43
C ASN A 72 2.09 -4.17 5.73
N ILE A 73 1.69 -3.57 6.86
CA ILE A 73 1.55 -4.30 8.12
C ILE A 73 0.46 -5.39 8.02
N ARG A 74 -0.70 -5.06 7.44
CA ARG A 74 -1.78 -6.04 7.22
C ARG A 74 -1.35 -7.17 6.28
N ARG A 75 -0.47 -6.90 5.31
CA ARG A 75 0.10 -7.92 4.42
C ARG A 75 1.11 -8.82 5.13
N LEU A 76 1.95 -8.25 6.00
CA LEU A 76 2.84 -9.02 6.87
C LEU A 76 2.05 -9.97 7.78
N HIS A 77 0.96 -9.48 8.39
CA HIS A 77 0.04 -10.32 9.18
C HIS A 77 -0.67 -11.40 8.36
N ASP A 78 -0.91 -11.17 7.07
CA ASP A 78 -1.48 -12.18 6.16
C ASP A 78 -0.49 -13.33 5.88
N GLY A 79 0.80 -13.03 5.79
CA GLY A 79 1.86 -14.03 5.66
C GLY A 79 2.34 -14.65 6.98
N GLY A 80 1.73 -14.32 8.12
CA GLY A 80 2.11 -14.86 9.44
C GLY A 80 3.30 -14.17 10.10
N TYR A 81 3.77 -13.05 9.56
CA TYR A 81 4.88 -12.27 10.12
C TYR A 81 4.39 -11.21 11.10
N SER A 82 5.26 -10.82 12.03
CA SER A 82 4.99 -9.70 12.94
C SER A 82 4.93 -8.37 12.16
N GLY A 83 3.96 -7.50 12.50
CA GLY A 83 3.86 -6.15 11.94
C GLY A 83 5.07 -5.26 12.19
N THR A 84 5.93 -5.62 13.17
CA THR A 84 7.21 -4.95 13.44
C THR A 84 8.17 -5.02 12.24
N TRP A 85 8.03 -6.00 11.35
CA TRP A 85 8.81 -6.05 10.10
C TRP A 85 8.56 -4.85 9.19
N CYS A 86 7.50 -4.08 9.42
CA CYS A 86 7.27 -2.83 8.72
C CYS A 86 8.38 -1.81 8.98
N PHE A 87 9.11 -1.85 10.10
CA PHE A 87 10.24 -0.95 10.36
C PHE A 87 11.39 -1.10 9.34
N CYS A 88 11.47 -2.22 8.62
CA CYS A 88 12.43 -2.38 7.51
C CYS A 88 12.25 -1.31 6.43
N TRP A 89 11.08 -0.65 6.36
CA TRP A 89 10.87 0.50 5.48
C TRP A 89 11.86 1.65 5.73
N PHE A 90 12.24 1.91 6.98
CA PHE A 90 13.11 3.04 7.31
C PHE A 90 14.54 2.84 6.81
N VAL A 91 14.97 1.58 6.69
CA VAL A 91 16.30 1.23 6.18
C VAL A 91 16.25 1.02 4.68
N MET A 92 15.31 0.19 4.19
CA MET A 92 15.20 -0.20 2.78
C MET A 92 13.72 -0.25 2.34
N PRO A 93 13.11 0.90 1.99
CA PRO A 93 11.68 0.99 1.70
C PRO A 93 11.27 0.15 0.49
N HIS A 94 12.06 0.19 -0.58
CA HIS A 94 11.77 -0.55 -1.80
C HIS A 94 11.87 -2.07 -1.60
N LEU A 95 12.87 -2.56 -0.85
CA LEU A 95 13.00 -4.00 -0.59
C LEU A 95 11.90 -4.50 0.34
N ALA A 96 11.53 -3.74 1.37
CA ALA A 96 10.43 -4.10 2.26
C ALA A 96 9.08 -4.12 1.50
N LEU A 97 8.88 -3.18 0.58
CA LEU A 97 7.72 -3.13 -0.29
C LEU A 97 7.62 -4.33 -1.23
N ILE A 98 8.72 -4.62 -1.93
CA ILE A 98 8.79 -5.72 -2.91
C ILE A 98 8.73 -7.08 -2.20
N GLY A 99 9.46 -7.26 -1.10
CA GLY A 99 9.49 -8.52 -0.34
C GLY A 99 8.10 -8.93 0.15
N THR A 100 7.31 -7.98 0.66
CA THR A 100 5.93 -8.22 1.12
C THR A 100 4.95 -8.55 0.00
N MET A 101 5.26 -8.24 -1.27
CA MET A 101 4.46 -8.70 -2.41
C MET A 101 4.61 -10.19 -2.68
N PHE A 102 5.76 -10.78 -2.34
CA PHE A 102 6.06 -12.19 -2.58
C PHE A 102 5.71 -13.09 -1.40
N LEU A 103 5.25 -12.52 -0.27
CA LEU A 103 4.72 -13.30 0.84
C LEU A 103 3.50 -14.10 0.39
N SER A 104 3.57 -15.42 0.58
CA SER A 104 2.41 -16.30 0.45
C SER A 104 1.45 -16.04 1.61
N SER A 105 0.14 -16.12 1.34
CA SER A 105 -0.86 -16.01 2.41
C SER A 105 -0.81 -17.27 3.26
N LEU A 106 -0.81 -17.11 4.59
CA LEU A 106 -0.82 -18.25 5.53
C LEU A 106 -2.18 -18.98 5.53
N ASN A 107 -3.25 -18.33 5.03
CA ASN A 107 -4.59 -18.92 4.97
C ASN A 107 -5.26 -18.63 3.62
N ASN A 108 -5.40 -19.67 2.80
CA ASN A 108 -6.06 -19.65 1.49
C ASN A 108 -7.56 -19.32 1.59
N ASN A 109 -8.13 -19.50 2.78
CA ASN A 109 -9.55 -19.34 3.10
C ASN A 109 -9.77 -18.04 3.90
N ASN A 110 -8.96 -17.01 3.67
CA ASN A 110 -8.98 -15.79 4.47
C ASN A 110 -10.38 -15.12 4.38
N PRO A 111 -11.22 -15.14 5.43
CA PRO A 111 -12.55 -14.53 5.39
C PRO A 111 -12.48 -12.99 5.30
N TYR A 112 -11.27 -12.41 5.42
CA TYR A 112 -11.01 -10.99 5.29
C TYR A 112 -10.46 -10.59 3.92
N THR A 113 -10.24 -11.52 2.97
CA THR A 113 -10.00 -11.14 1.57
C THR A 113 -11.29 -10.57 1.01
N ARG A 114 -11.42 -9.24 1.06
CA ARG A 114 -12.60 -8.51 0.57
C ARG A 114 -12.75 -8.51 -0.95
N TYR A 115 -11.76 -9.01 -1.68
CA TYR A 115 -11.78 -9.09 -3.15
C TYR A 115 -11.61 -10.54 -3.60
N PRO A 116 -12.39 -10.99 -4.59
CA PRO A 116 -12.21 -12.31 -5.17
C PRO A 116 -10.78 -12.45 -5.70
N GLN A 117 -10.13 -13.54 -5.33
CA GLN A 117 -8.86 -13.97 -5.92
C GLN A 117 -9.25 -14.57 -7.27
N ASN A 118 -9.13 -13.79 -8.35
CA ASN A 118 -9.25 -14.34 -9.71
C ASN A 118 -8.08 -15.30 -9.98
#